data_AF-A0A966YH54-F1
#
_entry.id   AF-A0A966YH54-F1
#
_cell.length_a   1.000
_cell.length_b   1.000
_cell.length_c   1.000
_cell.angle_alpha   90.00
_cell.angle_beta   90.00
_cell.angle_gamma   90.00
#
_symmetry.space_group_name_H-M   'P 1'
#
loop_
_entity.id
_entity.type
_entity.pdbx_description
1 polymer ?
#
loop_
_entity_poly.entity_id
_entity_poly.type
_entity_poly.pdbx_seq_one_letter_code
_entity_poly.pdbx_strand_id
1 'polypeptide(L)' 'SRYRAETIADGFPQIGGLAEELSGWLTPFGLSLDGGEILASPILEVDPASEQFTGSGAEQANRFLKREYRDGYAVPEIS' A
#
# COMPACT_ATOMS: atom_id res chain seq x y z
N SER A 1 0.89 8.90 -6.96
CA SER A 1 2.34 8.98 -6.76
C SER A 1 2.64 8.87 -5.27
N ARG A 2 3.27 7.78 -4.81
CA ARG A 2 3.52 7.49 -3.37
C ARG A 2 4.94 7.82 -2.92
N TYR A 3 5.87 8.07 -3.84
CA TYR A 3 7.19 8.61 -3.54
C TYR A 3 7.22 10.09 -3.94
N ARG A 4 7.56 10.96 -2.98
CA ARG A 4 7.87 12.37 -3.21
C ARG A 4 9.22 12.63 -2.57
N ALA A 5 10.28 12.67 -3.38
CA ALA A 5 11.66 12.93 -2.91
C ALA A 5 11.74 14.21 -2.06
N GLU A 6 10.96 15.21 -2.45
CA GLU A 6 10.79 16.49 -1.76
C GLU A 6 10.21 16.38 -0.33
N THR A 7 9.43 15.35 0.00
CA THR A 7 8.91 15.14 1.37
C THR A 7 9.94 14.53 2.32
N ILE A 8 10.97 13.84 1.81
CA ILE A 8 12.06 13.28 2.63
C ILE A 8 13.20 14.30 2.81
N ALA A 9 13.44 15.13 1.80
CA ALA A 9 14.48 16.16 1.81
C ALA A 9 14.32 17.18 2.96
N ASP A 10 13.08 17.50 3.36
CA ASP A 10 12.81 18.49 4.43
C ASP A 10 13.12 17.99 5.85
N GLY A 11 13.18 16.67 6.07
CA GLY A 11 13.36 16.09 7.42
C GLY A 11 14.79 15.60 7.71
N PHE A 12 15.38 14.83 6.78
CA PHE A 12 16.69 14.19 6.96
C PHE A 12 17.42 14.04 5.61
N PRO A 13 18.32 14.98 5.26
CA PRO A 13 18.97 15.00 3.94
C PRO A 13 19.83 13.76 3.65
N GLN A 14 20.27 13.04 4.68
CA GLN A 14 21.03 11.79 4.52
C GLN A 14 20.19 10.68 3.87
N ILE A 15 18.87 10.67 4.13
CA ILE A 15 17.94 9.69 3.57
C ILE A 15 17.73 9.95 2.08
N GLY A 16 17.70 11.22 1.66
CA GLY A 16 17.67 11.60 0.24
C GLY A 16 18.89 11.07 -0.52
N GLY A 17 20.09 11.26 0.03
CA GLY A 17 21.32 10.73 -0.58
C GLY A 17 21.35 9.20 -0.68
N LEU A 18 20.86 8.50 0.35
CA LEU A 18 20.73 7.05 0.34
C LEU A 18 19.73 6.55 -0.71
N ALA A 19 18.60 7.25 -0.89
CA ALA A 19 17.61 6.91 -1.91
C ALA A 19 18.16 7.03 -3.34
N GLU A 20 18.96 8.07 -3.61
CA GLU A 20 19.65 8.24 -4.90
C GLU A 20 20.65 7.11 -5.16
N GLU A 21 21.43 6.73 -4.15
CA GLU A 21 22.40 5.63 -4.26
C GLU A 21 21.71 4.28 -4.56
N LEU A 22 20.65 3.97 -3.83
CA LEU A 22 19.82 2.78 -4.05
C LEU A 22 19.20 2.76 -5.45
N SER A 23 18.68 3.90 -5.92
CA SER A 23 18.14 4.04 -7.29
C SER A 23 19.21 3.72 -8.35
N GLY A 24 20.44 4.20 -8.13
CA GLY A 24 21.58 3.91 -8.98
C GLY A 24 21.91 2.41 -9.07
N TRP A 25 21.79 1.66 -7.97
CA TRP A 25 22.01 0.21 -7.96
C TRP A 25 20.93 -0.58 -8.70
N LEU A 26 19.69 -0.07 -8.74
CA LEU A 26 18.54 -0.75 -9.33
C LEU A 26 18.44 -0.51 -10.85
N THR A 27 18.92 0.64 -11.32
CA THR A 27 18.85 1.08 -12.73
C THR A 27 19.36 0.04 -13.74
N PRO A 28 20.50 -0.65 -13.54
CA PRO A 28 20.99 -1.66 -14.49
C PRO A 28 20.07 -2.88 -14.65
N PHE A 29 19.19 -3.12 -13.68
CA PHE A 29 18.23 -4.22 -13.69
C PHE A 29 16.85 -3.79 -14.20
N GLY A 30 16.70 -2.53 -14.64
CA GLY A 30 15.43 -1.96 -15.09
C GLY A 30 14.42 -1.75 -13.96
N LEU A 31 14.87 -1.82 -12.69
CA LEU A 31 14.00 -1.71 -11.52
C LEU A 31 13.95 -0.27 -11.02
N SER A 32 12.79 0.17 -10.54
CA SER A 32 12.62 1.46 -9.86
C SER A 32 12.19 1.30 -8.40
N LEU A 33 12.62 2.20 -7.52
CA LEU A 33 12.21 2.25 -6.11
C LEU A 33 10.69 2.42 -5.95
N ASP A 34 10.03 3.06 -6.92
CA ASP A 34 8.58 3.28 -6.95
C ASP A 34 7.85 2.40 -7.99
N GLY A 35 8.55 1.49 -8.67
CA GLY A 35 8.04 0.72 -9.80
C GLY A 35 7.11 -0.45 -9.43
N GLY A 36 6.95 -0.77 -8.15
CA GLY A 36 6.14 -1.90 -7.68
C GLY A 36 6.76 -3.28 -7.97
N GLU A 37 7.89 -3.34 -8.66
CA GLU A 37 8.64 -4.57 -8.95
C GLU A 37 9.38 -5.10 -7.70
N ILE A 38 9.65 -4.21 -6.73
CA ILE A 38 10.26 -4.52 -5.43
C ILE A 38 9.17 -4.81 -4.39
N LEU A 39 8.16 -5.60 -4.76
CA LEU A 39 7.13 -6.07 -3.84
C LEU A 39 7.44 -7.51 -3.46
N ALA A 40 7.81 -7.73 -2.20
CA ALA A 40 8.07 -9.08 -1.67
C ALA A 40 6.77 -9.91 -1.53
N SER A 41 5.61 -9.26 -1.57
CA SER A 41 4.29 -9.90 -1.52
C SER A 41 3.26 -9.11 -2.33
N PRO A 42 2.18 -9.74 -2.80
CA PRO A 42 1.03 -9.02 -3.34
C PRO A 42 0.49 -8.03 -2.30
N ILE A 43 0.25 -6.80 -2.72
CA ILE A 43 -0.44 -5.79 -1.92
C ILE A 43 -1.92 -5.82 -2.31
N LEU A 44 -2.79 -5.83 -1.30
CA LEU A 44 -4.23 -5.68 -1.49
C LEU A 44 -4.60 -4.20 -1.46
N GLU A 45 -5.55 -3.81 -2.31
CA GLU A 45 -6.16 -2.48 -2.30
C GLU A 45 -7.54 -2.53 -1.64
N VAL A 46 -8.03 -1.42 -1.09
CA VAL A 46 -9.39 -1.33 -0.53
C VAL A 46 -10.28 -0.65 -1.56
N ASP A 47 -11.34 -1.34 -1.98
CA ASP A 47 -12.41 -0.72 -2.74
C ASP A 47 -13.36 0.01 -1.77
N PRO A 48 -13.45 1.35 -1.82
CA PRO A 48 -14.31 2.10 -0.92
C PRO A 48 -15.80 1.88 -1.18
N ALA A 49 -16.20 1.41 -2.37
CA ALA A 49 -17.61 1.18 -2.68
C ALA A 49 -18.15 -0.10 -2.01
N SER A 50 -17.36 -1.18 -2.05
CA SER A 50 -17.73 -2.47 -1.45
C SER A 50 -17.17 -2.67 -0.04
N GLU A 51 -16.25 -1.81 0.40
CA GLU A 51 -15.44 -1.94 1.63
C GLU A 51 -14.69 -3.29 1.69
N GLN A 52 -14.27 -3.80 0.55
CA GLN A 52 -13.55 -5.07 0.42
C GLN A 52 -12.14 -4.87 -0.11
N PHE A 53 -11.27 -5.85 0.18
CA PHE A 53 -9.99 -5.95 -0.47
C PHE A 53 -10.15 -6.38 -1.93
N THR A 54 -9.27 -5.85 -2.79
CA THR A 54 -9.08 -6.24 -4.19
C THR A 54 -7.59 -6.57 -4.43
N GLY A 55 -7.30 -7.32 -5.49
CA GLY A 55 -5.94 -7.80 -5.80
C GLY A 55 -5.72 -9.29 -5.53
N SER A 56 -4.50 -9.76 -5.74
CA SER A 56 -4.16 -11.19 -5.61
C SER A 56 -4.23 -11.65 -4.16
N GLY A 57 -5.11 -12.61 -3.86
CA GLY A 57 -5.37 -13.11 -2.50
C GLY A 57 -6.51 -12.40 -1.76
N ALA A 58 -7.17 -11.43 -2.40
CA ALA A 58 -8.26 -10.65 -1.82
C ALA A 58 -9.41 -11.51 -1.28
N GLU A 59 -9.82 -12.54 -2.01
CA GLU A 59 -10.91 -13.45 -1.59
C GLU A 59 -10.64 -14.07 -0.21
N GLN A 60 -9.41 -14.53 0.03
CA GLN A 60 -9.03 -15.14 1.30
C GLN A 60 -8.95 -14.10 2.41
N ALA A 61 -8.45 -12.90 2.10
CA ALA A 61 -8.37 -11.78 3.04
C ALA A 61 -9.76 -11.27 3.46
N ASN A 62 -10.71 -11.21 2.51
CA ASN A 62 -12.08 -10.74 2.76
C ASN A 62 -12.85 -11.65 3.75
N ARG A 63 -12.46 -12.91 3.91
CA ARG A 63 -13.03 -13.79 4.96
C ARG A 63 -12.67 -13.37 6.38
N PHE A 64 -11.61 -12.58 6.56
CA PHE A 64 -11.16 -12.08 7.86
C PHE A 64 -11.66 -10.65 8.16
N LEU A 65 -12.35 -10.01 7.22
CA LEU A 65 -12.98 -8.71 7.44
C LEU A 65 -14.11 -8.87 8.47
N LYS A 66 -13.91 -8.30 9.66
CA LYS A 66 -14.93 -8.27 10.72
C LYS A 66 -15.58 -6.91 10.77
N ARG A 67 -16.90 -6.89 10.66
CA ARG A 67 -17.74 -5.72 10.93
C ARG A 67 -18.28 -5.82 12.34
N GLU A 68 -17.45 -5.53 13.35
CA GLU A 68 -17.96 -5.32 14.70
C GLU A 68 -18.43 -3.89 14.81
N TYR A 69 -19.74 -3.68 14.65
CA TYR A 69 -20.37 -2.39 14.88
C TYR A 69 -20.40 -2.10 16.37
N ARG A 70 -20.06 -0.86 16.73
CA ARG A 70 -20.26 -0.37 18.10
C ARG A 70 -21.76 -0.41 18.44
N ASP A 71 -22.09 -0.73 19.69
CA ASP A 71 -23.46 -0.67 20.18
C ASP A 71 -24.12 0.68 19.82
N GLY A 72 -25.31 0.61 19.21
CA GLY A 72 -26.05 1.75 18.68
C GLY A 72 -25.73 2.15 17.23
N TYR A 73 -24.76 1.50 16.58
CA TYR A 73 -24.36 1.78 15.18
C TYR A 73 -24.43 0.57 14.25
N ALA A 74 -25.07 -0.53 14.68
CA ALA A 74 -25.27 -1.70 13.83
C ALA A 74 -26.21 -1.37 12.66
N VAL A 75 -25.74 -1.63 11.43
CA VAL A 75 -26.57 -1.52 10.22
C VAL A 75 -27.43 -2.80 10.12
N PRO A 76 -28.77 -2.70 10.04
CA PRO A 76 -29.63 -3.87 9.94
C PRO A 76 -29.49 -4.54 8.57
N GLU A 77 -29.46 -5.88 8.57
CA GLU A 77 -29.48 -6.71 7.35
C GLU A 77 -30.83 -6.52 6.62
N ILE A 78 -30.79 -6.19 5.33
CA ILE A 78 -31.99 -6.06 4.49
C ILE A 78 -32.25 -7.43 3.86
N SER A 79 -33.40 -8.02 4.19
CA SER A 79 -33.90 -9.29 3.62
C SER A 79 -34.43 -9.14 2.21
#